data_AF-A0A957LHR7-F1
#
_entry.id   AF-A0A957LHR7-F1
#
_cell.length_a   1.000
_cell.length_b   1.000
_cell.length_c   1.000
_cell.angle_alpha   90.00
_cell.angle_beta   90.00
_cell.angle_gamma   90.00
#
_symmetry.space_group_name_H-M   'P 1'
#
loop_
_entity.id
_entity.type
_entity.pdbx_description
1 polymer ?
#
loop_
_entity_poly.entity_id
_entity_poly.type
_entity_poly.pdbx_seq_one_letter_code
_entity_poly.pdbx_strand_id
1 'polypeptide(L)' 'MFSTLFKNKQQTKFSTIKPAELNNRLRAGEELTLIDVRSADEYGRDGHISGSRLMPLQTLNSRMGELEN' A
#
# COMPACT_ATOMS: atom_id res chain seq x y z
N MET A 1 25.20 22.07 -20.27
CA MET A 1 25.18 20.60 -20.42
C MET A 1 25.06 19.94 -19.03
N PHE A 2 23.91 20.04 -18.36
CA PHE A 2 23.68 19.43 -17.03
C PHE A 2 22.29 18.76 -16.88
N SER A 3 21.43 18.84 -17.90
CA SER A 3 20.05 18.30 -17.87
C SER A 3 19.95 16.79 -18.10
N THR A 4 21.04 16.12 -18.46
CA THR A 4 21.07 14.66 -18.72
C THR A 4 21.23 13.84 -17.43
N LEU A 5 21.60 14.45 -16.30
CA LEU A 5 21.92 13.75 -15.05
C LEU A 5 20.70 13.44 -14.15
N PHE A 6 19.53 14.02 -14.43
CA PHE A 6 18.31 13.79 -13.62
C PHE A 6 17.31 12.83 -14.27
N LYS A 7 17.66 12.23 -15.41
CA LYS A 7 16.74 11.39 -16.19
C LYS A 7 16.86 9.92 -15.80
N ASN A 8 16.60 9.59 -14.54
CA ASN A 8 16.16 8.23 -14.18
C ASN A 8 15.53 8.16 -12.77
N LYS A 9 14.38 8.79 -12.57
CA LYS A 9 13.43 8.26 -11.58
C LYS A 9 12.57 7.26 -12.34
N GLN A 10 12.82 5.97 -12.13
CA GLN A 10 11.93 4.89 -12.54
C GLN A 10 10.53 5.24 -12.04
N GLN A 11 9.69 5.76 -12.93
CA GLN A 11 8.34 6.17 -12.60
C GLN A 11 7.50 4.89 -12.64
N THR A 12 7.58 4.10 -11.57
CA THR A 12 6.71 2.94 -11.36
C THR A 12 5.27 3.43 -11.44
N LYS A 13 4.61 3.11 -12.55
CA LYS A 13 3.24 3.54 -12.84
C LYS A 13 2.29 2.71 -11.97
N PHE A 14 2.07 3.13 -10.73
CA PHE A 14 1.07 2.52 -9.87
C PHE A 14 -0.33 3.00 -10.29
N SER A 15 -1.29 2.07 -10.33
CA SER A 15 -2.70 2.42 -10.50
C SER A 15 -3.29 2.80 -9.14
N THR A 16 -4.12 3.83 -9.12
CA THR A 16 -4.86 4.22 -7.91
C THR A 16 -6.34 3.92 -8.12
N ILE A 17 -7.02 3.50 -7.06
CA ILE A 17 -8.46 3.23 -7.05
C ILE A 17 -9.14 4.18 -6.07
N LYS A 18 -10.44 4.42 -6.28
CA LYS A 18 -11.24 5.22 -5.34
C LYS A 18 -11.67 4.36 -4.14
N PRO A 19 -11.93 4.95 -2.96
CA PRO A 19 -12.41 4.21 -1.79
C PRO A 19 -13.70 3.41 -2.04
N ALA A 20 -14.64 3.96 -2.82
CA ALA A 20 -15.88 3.28 -3.18
C ALA A 20 -15.63 2.01 -4.01
N GLU A 21 -14.63 2.03 -4.89
CA GLU A 21 -14.25 0.89 -5.72
C GLU A 21 -13.63 -0.21 -4.86
N LEU A 22 -12.71 0.15 -3.94
CA LEU A 22 -12.15 -0.80 -2.98
C LEU A 22 -13.26 -1.48 -2.16
N ASN A 23 -14.21 -0.71 -1.64
CA ASN A 23 -15.33 -1.28 -0.88
C ASN A 23 -16.20 -2.24 -1.72
N ASN A 24 -16.42 -1.95 -3.00
CA ASN A 24 -17.14 -2.86 -3.90
C ASN A 24 -16.38 -4.18 -4.11
N ARG A 25 -15.06 -4.13 -4.30
CA ARG A 25 -14.23 -5.32 -4.46
C ARG A 25 -14.19 -6.19 -3.20
N LEU A 26 -14.05 -5.57 -2.03
CA LEU A 26 -14.14 -6.25 -0.74
C LEU A 26 -15.50 -6.93 -0.54
N ARG A 27 -16.60 -6.25 -0.90
CA ARG A 27 -17.96 -6.82 -0.84
C ARG A 27 -18.19 -7.94 -1.85
N ALA A 28 -17.50 -7.90 -2.99
CA ALA A 28 -17.55 -8.96 -3.99
C ALA A 28 -16.78 -10.22 -3.57
N GLY A 29 -16.04 -10.18 -2.45
CA GLY A 29 -15.23 -11.31 -1.98
C GLY A 29 -13.98 -11.54 -2.83
N GLU A 30 -13.45 -10.49 -3.47
CA GLU A 30 -12.19 -10.58 -4.21
C GLU A 30 -11.03 -10.84 -3.23
N GLU A 31 -10.17 -11.80 -3.54
CA GLU A 31 -8.95 -12.09 -2.78
C GLU A 31 -7.95 -10.95 -2.97
N LEU A 32 -7.93 -10.01 -2.02
CA LEU A 32 -7.10 -8.81 -2.04
C LEU A 32 -6.18 -8.77 -0.82
N THR A 33 -4.88 -8.62 -1.08
CA THR A 33 -3.91 -8.29 -0.02
C THR A 33 -3.92 -6.79 0.23
N LEU A 34 -4.57 -6.37 1.33
CA LEU A 34 -4.64 -4.97 1.73
C LEU A 34 -3.59 -4.66 2.79
N ILE A 35 -2.65 -3.76 2.48
CA ILE A 35 -1.56 -3.37 3.39
C ILE A 35 -1.75 -1.93 3.85
N ASP A 36 -1.81 -1.74 5.16
CA ASP A 36 -1.83 -0.42 5.79
C ASP A 36 -0.39 -0.02 6.18
N VAL A 37 0.11 1.04 5.56
CA VAL A 37 1.50 1.52 5.74
C VAL A 37 1.63 2.65 6.76
N ARG A 38 0.54 2.99 7.46
CA ARG A 38 0.53 3.99 8.54
C ARG A 38 1.28 3.50 9.78
N SER A 39 1.40 4.39 10.77
CA SER A 39 1.93 4.00 12.08
C SER A 39 0.95 3.09 12.84
N ALA A 40 1.48 2.30 13.78
CA ALA A 40 0.65 1.44 14.63
C ALA A 40 -0.32 2.25 15.50
N ASP A 41 0.10 3.45 15.89
CA ASP A 41 -0.66 4.40 16.67
C ASP A 41 -1.94 4.87 15.96
N GLU A 42 -1.85 5.23 14.69
CA GLU A 42 -2.99 5.62 13.85
C GLU A 42 -3.91 4.44 13.57
N TYR A 43 -3.33 3.26 13.32
CA TYR A 43 -4.10 2.03 13.02
C TYR A 43 -5.00 1.60 14.18
N GLY A 44 -4.54 1.78 15.42
CA GLY A 44 -5.29 1.44 16.62
C GLY A 44 -6.32 2.49 17.04
N ARG A 45 -6.10 3.77 16.72
CA ARG A 45 -6.95 4.88 17.19
C ARG A 45 -8.01 5.33 16.20
N ASP A 46 -7.68 5.38 14.91
CA ASP A 46 -8.52 6.05 13.90
C ASP A 46 -9.42 5.07 13.12
N GLY A 47 -9.40 3.80 13.51
CA GLY A 47 -9.99 2.71 12.75
C GLY A 47 -9.17 2.36 11.51
N HIS A 48 -9.44 1.17 10.98
CA HIS A 48 -8.78 0.63 9.80
C HIS A 48 -9.75 -0.23 9.01
N ILE A 49 -9.40 -0.54 7.77
CA ILE A 49 -10.23 -1.39 6.92
C ILE A 49 -10.10 -2.83 7.42
N SER A 50 -11.23 -3.49 7.70
CA SER A 50 -11.23 -4.88 8.16
C SER A 50 -10.51 -5.79 7.15
N GLY A 51 -9.64 -6.67 7.65
CA GLY A 51 -8.80 -7.54 6.82
C GLY A 51 -7.53 -6.87 6.29
N SER A 52 -7.31 -5.57 6.53
CA SER A 52 -6.01 -4.95 6.26
C SER A 52 -4.94 -5.43 7.22
N ARG A 53 -3.73 -5.64 6.71
CA ARG A 53 -2.55 -5.97 7.50
C ARG A 53 -1.69 -4.74 7.70
N LEU A 54 -1.42 -4.40 8.96
CA LEU A 54 -0.53 -3.31 9.33
C LEU A 54 0.93 -3.67 9.03
N MET A 55 1.54 -2.89 8.14
CA MET A 55 2.97 -2.95 7.84
C MET A 55 3.50 -1.53 7.65
N PRO A 56 3.92 -0.86 8.76
CA PRO A 56 4.36 0.52 8.71
C PRO A 56 5.48 0.71 7.69
N LEU A 57 5.45 1.83 6.97
CA LEU A 57 6.36 2.11 5.86
C LEU A 57 7.85 1.93 6.21
N GLN A 58 8.22 2.23 7.45
CA GLN A 58 9.57 2.07 7.99
C GLN A 58 10.06 0.60 7.99
N THR A 59 9.14 -0.35 8.13
CA THR A 59 9.42 -1.79 8.20
C THR A 59 9.04 -2.54 6.93
N LEU A 60 8.30 -1.90 6.01
CA LEU A 60 7.75 -2.50 4.79
C LEU A 60 8.83 -3.18 3.93
N ASN A 61 9.94 -2.50 3.67
CA ASN A 61 11.01 -3.05 2.84
C ASN A 61 11.62 -4.34 3.41
N SER A 62 11.79 -4.41 4.74
CA SER A 62 12.36 -5.58 5.41
C SER A 62 11.38 -6.75 5.52
N ARG A 63 10.08 -6.46 5.42
CA ARG A 63 8.98 -7.42 5.61
C ARG A 63 8.30 -7.81 4.30
N MET A 64 8.83 -7.37 3.15
CA MET A 64 8.26 -7.63 1.83
C MET A 64 8.14 -9.13 1.54
N GLY A 65 9.07 -9.96 2.04
CA GLY A 65 9.03 -11.42 1.90
C GLY A 65 7.84 -12.08 2.62
N GLU A 66 7.17 -11.40 3.56
CA GLU A 66 5.94 -11.89 4.19
C GLU A 66 4.69 -11.71 3.27
N LEU A 67 4.87 -11.15 2.07
CA LEU A 67 3.82 -10.94 1.06
C LEU A 67 3.99 -11.87 -0.16
N GLU A 68 5.10 -12.59 -0.24
CA GLU A 68 5.34 -13.60 -1.27
C GLU A 68 4.60 -14.89 -0.86
N ASN A 69 3.46 -15.14 -1.49
CA ASN A 69 2.75 -16.43 -1.49
C ASN A 69 2.97 -17.12 -2.84
#